data_AF-A0A1B9FQZ5-F1
#
_entry.id   AF-A0A1B9FQZ5-F1
#
_cell.length_a   1.000
_cell.length_b   1.000
_cell.length_c   1.000
_cell.angle_alpha   90.00
_cell.angle_beta   90.00
_cell.angle_gamma   90.00
#
_symmetry.space_group_name_H-M   'P 1'
#
loop_
_entity.id
_entity.type
_entity.pdbx_description
1 polymer ?
#
loop_
_entity_poly.entity_id
_entity_poly.type
_entity_poly.pdbx_seq_one_letter_code
_entity_poly.pdbx_strand_id
1 'polypeptide(L)'
;MPLRSRYTPSDYAATKNEVGVFTTPGYSEDIKPLWRFKTAEEAKKSAEGIWKLFEGYREKNDFVGMDICRKFIQMGRTRSLRYALRPGGKKYDTSTGKEQKRTGKVYDQGKLDGANVYEGWLDKCWGDEAYKKAWEDWKEGKGQEILVDESPSNEGESDGKGDRSEPDQSQGSEVEQESMQETRSKANNRKRTRSSAGQQLPEPAKKAVSTPKKRPKKS
;
A
#
# COMPACT_ATOMS: atom_id res chain seq x y z
N MET A 1 18.82 -11.43 -6.05
CA MET A 1 18.02 -10.37 -5.41
C MET A 1 18.51 -9.03 -5.95
N PRO A 2 17.65 -8.11 -6.43
CA PRO A 2 18.11 -6.82 -6.93
C PRO A 2 18.82 -6.05 -5.81
N LEU A 3 19.90 -5.35 -6.16
CA LEU A 3 20.69 -4.51 -5.26
C LEU A 3 19.76 -3.51 -4.55
N ARG A 4 19.54 -3.69 -3.25
CA ARG A 4 18.75 -2.74 -2.46
C ARG A 4 19.50 -1.41 -2.45
N SER A 5 18.81 -0.35 -2.88
CA SER A 5 19.34 1.01 -2.90
C SER A 5 19.87 1.36 -1.51
N ARG A 6 21.16 1.70 -1.42
CA ARG A 6 21.80 2.16 -0.18
C ARG A 6 21.25 3.54 0.15
N TYR A 7 20.21 3.60 0.97
CA TYR A 7 19.70 4.87 1.49
C TYR A 7 20.69 5.41 2.51
N THR A 8 20.92 6.72 2.46
CA THR A 8 21.61 7.44 3.53
C THR A 8 20.61 8.28 4.32
N PRO A 9 20.94 8.74 5.53
CA PRO A 9 20.10 9.69 6.27
C PRO A 9 19.75 10.96 5.48
N SER A 10 20.60 11.35 4.52
CA SER A 10 20.37 12.48 3.62
C SER A 10 19.26 12.22 2.60
N ASP A 11 19.14 10.98 2.12
CA ASP A 11 18.13 10.56 1.13
C ASP A 11 16.81 10.16 1.79
N TYR A 12 16.85 9.72 3.04
CA TYR A 12 15.70 9.23 3.78
C TYR A 12 15.59 9.85 5.17
N ALA A 13 14.71 10.85 5.27
CA ALA A 13 14.34 11.46 6.53
C ALA A 13 13.36 10.56 7.32
N ALA A 14 13.88 9.87 8.33
CA ALA A 14 13.08 9.07 9.25
C ALA A 14 12.20 9.96 10.14
N THR A 15 10.89 9.95 9.89
CA THR A 15 9.89 10.67 10.69
C THR A 15 8.90 9.70 11.32
N LYS A 16 8.25 10.11 12.42
CA LYS A 16 7.19 9.33 13.08
C LYS A 16 5.89 9.29 12.27
N ASN A 17 5.88 9.96 11.12
CA ASN A 17 4.74 10.09 10.23
C ASN A 17 4.86 9.11 9.06
N GLU A 18 3.79 9.00 8.29
CA GLU A 18 3.71 8.13 7.10
C GLU A 18 4.39 8.77 5.85
N VAL A 19 5.29 9.74 6.03
CA VAL A 19 5.98 10.41 4.91
C VAL A 19 7.02 9.46 4.31
N GLY A 20 7.06 9.36 2.98
CA GLY A 20 8.06 8.57 2.26
C GLY A 20 7.65 7.13 1.94
N VAL A 21 6.53 6.64 2.50
CA VAL A 21 6.12 5.21 2.39
C VAL A 21 6.03 4.70 0.96
N PHE A 22 5.58 5.54 0.03
CA PHE A 22 5.42 5.15 -1.38
C PHE A 22 6.55 5.64 -2.30
N THR A 23 7.41 6.52 -1.80
CA THR A 23 8.48 7.17 -2.58
C THR A 23 9.85 6.54 -2.34
N THR A 24 9.95 5.58 -1.43
CA THR A 24 11.16 4.77 -1.19
C THR A 24 11.12 3.52 -2.10
N PRO A 25 11.76 3.54 -3.28
CA PRO A 25 11.84 2.38 -4.17
C PRO A 25 12.51 1.16 -3.52
N GLY A 26 12.17 -0.04 -4.00
CA GLY A 26 12.59 -1.31 -3.43
C GLY A 26 11.63 -1.79 -2.34
N TYR A 27 11.71 -1.20 -1.14
CA TYR A 27 10.93 -1.66 0.02
C TYR A 27 9.42 -1.57 -0.18
N SER A 28 8.94 -0.47 -0.73
CA SER A 28 7.50 -0.25 -0.89
C SER A 28 6.85 -1.22 -1.87
N GLU A 29 7.60 -1.76 -2.83
CA GLU A 29 7.11 -2.71 -3.83
C GLU A 29 6.89 -4.09 -3.24
N ASP A 30 7.77 -4.54 -2.35
CA ASP A 30 7.64 -5.82 -1.63
C ASP A 30 6.46 -5.79 -0.65
N ILE A 31 6.22 -4.63 -0.02
CA ILE A 31 5.23 -4.49 1.06
C ILE A 31 3.81 -4.23 0.53
N LYS A 32 3.66 -3.48 -0.57
CA LYS A 32 2.36 -3.12 -1.17
C LYS A 32 1.43 -4.33 -1.42
N PRO A 33 1.88 -5.48 -1.98
CA PRO A 33 1.02 -6.63 -2.23
C PRO A 33 0.37 -7.20 -0.97
N LEU A 34 1.10 -7.16 0.15
CA LEU A 34 0.69 -7.68 1.45
C LEU A 34 -0.30 -6.75 2.17
N TRP A 35 -0.37 -5.48 1.79
CA TRP A 35 -1.12 -4.47 2.53
C TRP A 35 -2.63 -4.48 2.20
N ARG A 36 -3.45 -5.05 3.10
CA ARG A 36 -4.89 -5.28 2.94
C ARG A 36 -5.63 -5.02 4.26
N PHE A 37 -6.79 -4.36 4.20
CA PHE A 37 -7.55 -3.97 5.40
C PHE A 37 -9.08 -4.04 5.19
N LYS A 38 -9.57 -4.90 4.28
CA LYS A 38 -11.02 -4.97 4.02
C LYS A 38 -11.77 -5.55 5.22
N THR A 39 -11.19 -6.48 5.95
CA THR A 39 -11.75 -7.09 7.16
C THR A 39 -10.70 -7.15 8.26
N ALA A 40 -11.11 -7.42 9.50
CA ALA A 40 -10.17 -7.62 10.60
C ALA A 40 -9.22 -8.80 10.34
N GLU A 41 -9.71 -9.87 9.71
CA GLU A 41 -8.89 -11.03 9.33
C GLU A 41 -7.85 -10.68 8.25
N GLU A 42 -8.25 -9.92 7.22
CA GLU A 42 -7.30 -9.44 6.22
C GLU A 42 -6.27 -8.50 6.82
N ALA A 43 -6.68 -7.62 7.74
CA ALA A 43 -5.77 -6.74 8.47
C ALA A 43 -4.76 -7.54 9.30
N LYS A 44 -5.19 -8.63 9.96
CA LYS A 44 -4.32 -9.55 10.69
C LYS A 44 -3.29 -10.21 9.77
N LYS A 45 -3.74 -10.85 8.68
CA LYS A 45 -2.84 -11.48 7.69
C LYS A 45 -1.87 -10.47 7.08
N SER A 46 -2.36 -9.26 6.80
CA SER A 46 -1.55 -8.17 6.27
C SER A 46 -0.47 -7.74 7.26
N ALA A 47 -0.84 -7.46 8.51
CA ALA A 47 0.10 -7.01 9.53
C ALA A 47 1.13 -8.10 9.87
N GLU A 48 0.73 -9.37 9.94
CA GLU A 48 1.64 -10.51 10.11
C GLU A 48 2.63 -10.64 8.96
N GLY A 49 2.18 -10.47 7.70
CA GLY A 49 3.06 -10.49 6.53
C GLY A 49 4.08 -9.35 6.55
N ILE A 50 3.65 -8.15 6.91
CA ILE A 50 4.54 -6.98 7.02
C ILE A 50 5.52 -7.15 8.19
N TRP A 51 5.07 -7.75 9.29
CA TRP A 51 5.93 -8.04 10.44
C TRP A 51 7.05 -9.03 10.08
N LYS A 52 6.76 -10.07 9.31
CA LYS A 52 7.81 -11.00 8.83
C LYS A 52 8.87 -10.28 7.99
N LEU A 53 8.47 -9.33 7.16
CA LEU A 53 9.42 -8.49 6.42
C LEU A 53 10.24 -7.62 7.38
N PHE A 54 9.59 -6.99 8.37
CA PHE A 54 10.27 -6.23 9.42
C PHE A 54 11.35 -7.07 10.13
N GLU A 55 11.05 -8.30 10.52
CA GLU A 55 12.02 -9.22 11.13
C GLU A 55 13.18 -9.53 10.19
N GLY A 56 12.91 -9.81 8.91
CA GLY A 56 13.95 -10.05 7.91
C GLY A 56 14.83 -8.81 7.63
N TYR A 57 14.30 -7.60 7.80
CA TYR A 57 15.10 -6.37 7.76
C TYR A 57 15.92 -6.18 9.05
N ARG A 58 15.34 -6.53 10.20
CA ARG A 58 16.03 -6.49 11.50
C ARG A 58 17.25 -7.40 11.52
N GLU A 59 17.13 -8.62 11.02
CA GLU A 59 18.25 -9.57 10.90
C GLU A 59 19.39 -9.05 10.02
N LYS A 60 19.04 -8.28 9.00
CA LYS A 60 20.00 -7.66 8.07
C LYS A 60 20.54 -6.33 8.56
N ASN A 61 20.14 -5.88 9.75
CA ASN A 61 20.39 -4.54 10.24
C ASN A 61 20.03 -3.48 9.18
N ASP A 62 18.86 -3.61 8.56
CA ASP A 62 18.36 -2.70 7.54
C ASP A 62 17.30 -1.78 8.15
N PHE A 63 17.75 -0.62 8.65
CA PHE A 63 16.87 0.35 9.28
C PHE A 63 15.74 0.84 8.37
N VAL A 64 16.05 1.20 7.12
CA VAL A 64 15.05 1.77 6.21
C VAL A 64 13.97 0.74 5.89
N GLY A 65 14.35 -0.51 5.69
CA GLY A 65 13.39 -1.61 5.53
C GLY A 65 12.46 -1.77 6.73
N MET A 66 13.01 -1.80 7.95
CA MET A 66 12.22 -1.83 9.19
C MET A 66 11.27 -0.62 9.27
N ASP A 67 11.78 0.56 8.94
CA ASP A 67 11.06 1.82 9.07
C ASP A 67 9.86 1.92 8.12
N ILE A 68 10.03 1.47 6.87
CA ILE A 68 8.97 1.43 5.87
C ILE A 68 7.89 0.42 6.28
N CYS A 69 8.25 -0.78 6.77
CA CYS A 69 7.29 -1.75 7.32
C CYS A 69 6.43 -1.12 8.43
N ARG A 70 7.08 -0.46 9.40
CA ARG A 70 6.43 0.25 10.51
C ARG A 70 5.46 1.32 10.01
N LYS A 71 5.85 2.11 8.99
CA LYS A 71 4.97 3.12 8.40
C LYS A 71 3.79 2.52 7.61
N PHE A 72 3.97 1.37 6.94
CA PHE A 72 2.85 0.66 6.29
C PHE A 72 1.83 0.13 7.31
N ILE A 73 2.30 -0.38 8.45
CA ILE A 73 1.45 -0.77 9.57
C ILE A 73 0.68 0.45 10.10
N GLN A 74 1.38 1.57 10.33
CA GLN A 74 0.75 2.83 10.76
C GLN A 74 -0.32 3.31 9.77
N MET A 75 -0.02 3.26 8.47
CA MET A 75 -0.98 3.60 7.41
C MET A 75 -2.17 2.65 7.38
N GLY A 76 -1.97 1.36 7.68
CA GLY A 76 -3.04 0.38 7.82
C GLY A 76 -4.00 0.74 8.96
N ARG A 77 -3.43 1.14 10.10
CA ARG A 77 -4.19 1.63 11.26
C ARG A 77 -5.00 2.88 10.92
N THR A 78 -4.35 3.93 10.41
CA THR A 78 -5.01 5.22 10.12
C THR A 78 -6.10 5.07 9.08
N ARG A 79 -5.86 4.25 8.04
CA ARG A 79 -6.85 3.97 7.00
C ARG A 79 -8.05 3.19 7.54
N SER A 80 -7.82 2.13 8.31
CA SER A 80 -8.90 1.34 8.94
C SER A 80 -9.73 2.20 9.89
N LEU A 81 -9.07 2.99 10.75
CA LEU A 81 -9.74 3.89 11.69
C LEU A 81 -10.57 4.96 10.97
N ARG A 82 -10.10 5.46 9.82
CA ARG A 82 -10.89 6.39 8.99
C ARG A 82 -12.17 5.75 8.47
N TYR A 83 -12.12 4.49 8.05
CA TYR A 83 -13.32 3.76 7.60
C TYR A 83 -14.27 3.44 8.75
N ALA A 84 -13.74 3.16 9.94
CA ALA A 84 -14.54 2.92 11.14
C ALA A 84 -15.27 4.17 11.63
N LEU A 85 -14.63 5.34 11.59
CA LEU A 85 -15.11 6.57 12.23
C LEU A 85 -15.83 7.55 11.30
N ARG A 86 -15.95 7.23 10.00
CA ARG A 86 -16.67 8.07 9.04
C ARG A 86 -17.83 7.30 8.41
N PRO A 87 -19.00 7.94 8.20
CA PRO A 87 -20.13 7.29 7.55
C PRO A 87 -19.75 6.88 6.12
N GLY A 88 -19.80 5.57 5.84
CA GLY A 88 -19.35 5.00 4.56
C GLY A 88 -17.85 5.17 4.27
N GLY A 89 -17.06 5.60 5.26
CA GLY A 89 -15.62 5.78 5.17
C GLY A 89 -15.11 6.85 4.20
N LYS A 90 -15.99 7.76 3.77
CA LYS A 90 -15.65 8.85 2.86
C LYS A 90 -15.09 10.03 3.65
N LYS A 91 -14.09 10.73 3.09
CA LYS A 91 -13.54 11.94 3.73
C LYS A 91 -14.45 13.15 3.45
N TYR A 92 -14.98 13.21 2.24
CA TYR A 92 -15.82 14.30 1.76
C TYR A 92 -17.23 13.77 1.48
N ASP A 93 -18.21 14.59 1.78
CA ASP A 93 -19.60 14.33 1.43
C ASP A 93 -19.76 14.47 -0.10
N THR A 94 -20.37 13.48 -0.74
CA THR A 94 -20.54 13.45 -2.20
C THR A 94 -21.58 14.45 -2.72
N SER A 95 -22.50 14.91 -1.87
CA SER A 95 -23.52 15.91 -2.21
C SER A 95 -22.99 17.33 -2.01
N THR A 96 -22.31 17.57 -0.87
CA THR A 96 -21.91 18.94 -0.50
C THR A 96 -20.44 19.27 -0.79
N GLY A 97 -19.60 18.26 -1.07
CA GLY A 97 -18.15 18.43 -1.25
C GLY A 97 -17.38 18.82 0.02
N LYS A 98 -18.07 19.00 1.15
CA LYS A 98 -17.46 19.39 2.42
C LYS A 98 -16.83 18.21 3.12
N GLU A 99 -15.77 18.46 3.90
CA GLU A 99 -15.19 17.42 4.74
C GLU A 99 -16.23 16.96 5.79
N GLN A 100 -16.44 15.65 5.86
CA GLN A 100 -17.31 15.07 6.86
C GLN A 100 -16.67 15.22 8.25
N LYS A 101 -17.46 15.70 9.21
CA LYS A 101 -17.01 15.88 10.59
C LYS A 101 -16.66 14.53 11.21
N ARG A 102 -15.62 14.52 12.04
CA ARG A 102 -15.29 13.37 12.88
C ARG A 102 -16.23 13.40 14.08
N THR A 103 -17.30 12.64 14.03
CA THR A 103 -18.35 12.63 15.06
C THR A 103 -17.97 11.80 16.29
N GLY A 104 -16.81 11.11 16.27
CA GLY A 104 -16.38 10.19 17.34
C GLY A 104 -17.17 8.88 17.41
N LYS A 105 -18.26 8.77 16.66
CA LYS A 105 -19.08 7.57 16.53
C LYS A 105 -18.38 6.52 15.67
N VAL A 106 -18.48 5.26 16.10
CA VAL A 106 -18.09 4.08 15.31
C VAL A 106 -19.24 3.72 14.39
N TYR A 107 -18.98 3.67 13.09
CA TYR A 107 -19.93 3.30 12.04
C TYR A 107 -19.73 1.86 11.54
N ASP A 108 -18.50 1.34 11.65
CA ASP A 108 -18.15 -0.02 11.23
C ASP A 108 -17.19 -0.64 12.26
N GLN A 109 -17.69 -1.62 13.00
CA GLN A 109 -16.93 -2.30 14.05
C GLN A 109 -15.81 -3.16 13.46
N GLY A 110 -16.04 -3.84 12.33
CA GLY A 110 -15.01 -4.69 11.71
C GLY A 110 -13.80 -3.88 11.23
N LYS A 111 -14.01 -2.61 10.84
CA LYS A 111 -12.92 -1.67 10.54
C LYS A 111 -12.20 -1.18 11.78
N LEU A 112 -12.91 -1.00 12.89
CA LEU A 112 -12.30 -0.63 14.17
C LEU A 112 -11.42 -1.78 14.67
N ASP A 113 -11.91 -3.01 14.61
CA ASP A 113 -11.16 -4.21 14.99
C ASP A 113 -9.89 -4.36 14.13
N GLY A 114 -10.00 -4.12 12.82
CA GLY A 114 -8.83 -4.08 11.93
C GLY A 114 -7.84 -2.96 12.30
N ALA A 115 -8.30 -1.79 12.75
CA ALA A 115 -7.43 -0.73 13.24
C ALA A 115 -6.71 -1.14 14.53
N ASN A 116 -7.40 -1.78 15.46
CA ASN A 116 -6.84 -2.28 16.71
C ASN A 116 -5.78 -3.36 16.46
N VAL A 117 -5.99 -4.23 15.47
CA VAL A 117 -4.97 -5.19 15.04
C VAL A 117 -3.69 -4.48 14.62
N TYR A 118 -3.78 -3.51 13.70
CA TYR A 118 -2.59 -2.75 13.28
C TYR A 118 -1.96 -1.95 14.42
N GLU A 119 -2.75 -1.45 15.38
CA GLU A 119 -2.24 -0.75 16.55
C GLU A 119 -1.35 -1.66 17.41
N GLY A 120 -1.79 -2.88 17.71
CA GLY A 120 -0.97 -3.84 18.44
C GLY A 120 0.35 -4.18 17.73
N TRP A 121 0.36 -4.25 16.40
CA TRP A 121 1.60 -4.45 15.63
C TRP A 121 2.48 -3.21 15.59
N LEU A 122 1.88 -2.02 15.56
CA LEU A 122 2.61 -0.75 15.61
C LEU A 122 3.32 -0.61 16.95
N ASP A 123 2.65 -0.97 18.05
CA ASP A 123 3.24 -0.97 19.40
C ASP A 123 4.42 -1.94 19.49
N LYS A 124 4.33 -3.12 18.84
CA LYS A 124 5.46 -4.05 18.72
C LYS A 124 6.64 -3.44 17.97
N CYS A 125 6.42 -2.77 16.84
CA CYS A 125 7.48 -2.08 16.10
C CYS A 125 8.17 -1.01 16.96
N TRP A 126 7.40 -0.21 17.70
CA TRP A 126 7.95 0.80 18.59
C TRP A 126 8.59 0.23 19.84
N GLY A 127 8.17 -0.97 20.27
CA GLY A 127 8.72 -1.69 21.41
C GLY A 127 10.07 -2.35 21.12
N ASP A 128 10.32 -2.72 19.86
CA ASP A 128 11.53 -3.42 19.41
C ASP A 128 12.81 -2.61 19.71
N GLU A 129 13.74 -3.23 20.45
CA GLU A 129 14.98 -2.59 20.89
C GLU A 129 15.95 -2.33 19.74
N ALA A 130 16.03 -3.25 18.77
CA ALA A 130 16.90 -3.10 17.60
C ALA A 130 16.44 -1.92 16.73
N TYR A 131 15.13 -1.77 16.55
CA TYR A 131 14.57 -0.63 15.83
C TYR A 131 14.82 0.70 16.56
N LYS A 132 14.62 0.76 17.88
CA LYS A 132 14.92 1.98 18.67
C LYS A 132 16.37 2.40 18.52
N LYS A 133 17.30 1.44 18.66
CA LYS A 133 18.73 1.71 18.51
C LYS A 133 19.07 2.18 17.09
N ALA A 134 18.60 1.46 16.07
CA ALA A 134 18.82 1.82 14.67
C ALA A 134 18.22 3.20 14.32
N TRP A 135 17.09 3.57 14.93
CA TRP A 135 16.48 4.88 14.76
C TRP A 135 17.33 6.01 15.35
N GLU A 136 17.94 5.81 16.51
CA GLU A 136 18.87 6.76 17.13
C GLU A 136 20.15 6.89 16.30
N ASP A 137 20.76 5.77 15.93
CA ASP A 137 21.96 5.74 15.08
C ASP A 137 21.71 6.45 13.73
N TRP A 138 20.54 6.24 13.12
CA TRP A 138 20.16 6.91 11.87
C TRP A 138 20.07 8.43 12.01
N LYS A 139 19.54 8.92 13.13
CA LYS A 139 19.44 10.36 13.42
C LYS A 139 20.80 11.00 13.67
N GLU A 140 21.73 10.26 14.26
CA GLU A 140 23.10 10.71 14.50
C GLU A 140 23.97 10.68 13.23
N GLY A 141 23.42 10.21 12.10
CA GLY A 141 24.15 10.15 10.83
C GLY A 141 25.11 8.96 10.74
N LYS A 142 25.01 8.00 11.68
CA LYS A 142 25.75 6.73 11.63
C LYS A 142 25.06 5.80 10.63
N GLY A 143 25.16 6.14 9.34
CA GLY A 143 24.59 5.33 8.27
C GLY A 143 25.18 3.92 8.30
N GLN A 144 24.32 2.90 8.24
CA GLN A 144 24.76 1.51 8.20
C GLN A 144 25.34 1.18 6.82
N GLU A 145 26.64 0.87 6.76
CA GLU A 145 27.19 0.05 5.68
C GLU A 145 26.63 -1.37 5.85
N ILE A 146 25.56 -1.69 5.12
CA ILE A 146 25.03 -3.05 5.10
C ILE A 146 26.07 -3.93 4.39
N LEU A 147 26.64 -4.89 5.14
CA LEU A 147 27.51 -5.95 4.63
C LEU A 147 26.80 -6.67 3.50
N VAL A 148 27.28 -6.47 2.27
CA VAL A 148 26.83 -7.22 1.11
C VAL A 148 27.57 -8.56 1.15
N ASP A 149 26.83 -9.66 1.16
CA ASP A 149 27.39 -10.98 0.87
C ASP A 149 27.88 -10.95 -0.59
N GLU A 150 29.18 -10.69 -0.77
CA GLU A 150 29.87 -10.92 -2.03
C GLU A 150 29.83 -12.42 -2.30
N SER A 151 28.77 -12.88 -2.97
CA SER A 151 28.80 -14.18 -3.61
C SER A 151 29.96 -14.17 -4.62
N PRO A 152 30.97 -15.03 -4.47
CA PRO A 152 32.13 -15.01 -5.35
C PRO A 152 31.67 -15.34 -6.77
N SER A 153 32.03 -14.44 -7.68
CA SER A 153 32.07 -14.66 -9.12
C SER A 153 32.79 -15.96 -9.42
N ASN A 154 32.04 -16.99 -9.83
CA ASN A 154 32.61 -18.19 -10.40
C ASN A 154 33.06 -17.88 -11.82
N GLU A 155 34.27 -17.35 -11.96
CA GLU A 155 35.01 -17.42 -13.21
C GLU A 155 35.66 -18.81 -13.27
N GLY A 156 35.06 -19.67 -14.08
CA GLY A 156 35.53 -21.02 -14.33
C GLY A 156 35.35 -21.36 -15.81
N GLU A 157 36.17 -20.74 -16.65
CA GLU A 157 36.43 -21.20 -18.01
C GLU A 157 37.70 -22.08 -17.98
N SER A 158 37.56 -23.37 -18.33
CA SER A 158 38.27 -24.00 -19.46
C SER A 158 38.20 -25.54 -19.43
N ASP A 159 37.75 -26.07 -20.58
CA ASP A 159 38.19 -27.29 -21.29
C ASP A 159 37.88 -28.71 -20.78
N GLY A 160 37.11 -29.43 -21.60
CA GLY A 160 36.98 -30.89 -21.60
C GLY A 160 36.22 -31.41 -22.81
N LYS A 161 36.92 -32.14 -23.67
CA LYS A 161 36.60 -32.56 -25.06
C LYS A 161 35.95 -33.95 -25.14
N GLY A 162 35.10 -34.18 -26.14
CA GLY A 162 34.63 -35.50 -26.64
C GLY A 162 33.26 -35.93 -26.08
N ASP A 163 32.39 -36.67 -26.74
CA ASP A 163 32.35 -37.29 -28.08
C ASP A 163 30.84 -37.57 -28.38
N ARG A 164 30.56 -37.68 -29.66
CA ARG A 164 29.38 -38.10 -30.42
C ARG A 164 28.45 -39.14 -29.78
N SER A 165 27.13 -38.96 -29.93
CA SER A 165 26.18 -39.91 -30.57
C SER A 165 24.72 -39.44 -30.43
N GLU A 166 24.02 -39.28 -31.56
CA GLU A 166 22.54 -39.35 -31.62
C GLU A 166 22.07 -40.80 -31.36
N PRO A 167 20.80 -41.02 -30.96
CA PRO A 167 19.83 -41.34 -32.01
C PRO A 167 18.42 -40.74 -31.80
N ASP A 168 17.81 -40.51 -32.96
CA ASP A 168 16.38 -40.41 -33.25
C ASP A 168 15.61 -41.68 -32.88
N GLN A 169 14.41 -41.55 -32.27
CA GLN A 169 13.17 -42.17 -32.75
C GLN A 169 11.94 -41.86 -31.87
N SER A 170 10.83 -41.69 -32.57
CA SER A 170 9.49 -41.28 -32.14
C SER A 170 8.60 -42.40 -31.56
N GLN A 171 7.43 -41.98 -31.02
CA GLN A 171 6.18 -42.71 -30.68
C GLN A 171 6.21 -43.45 -29.32
N GLY A 172 5.22 -43.40 -28.43
CA GLY A 172 3.87 -42.86 -28.43
C GLY A 172 2.94 -43.81 -27.63
N SER A 173 2.41 -43.39 -26.48
CA SER A 173 1.22 -43.94 -25.78
C SER A 173 0.91 -43.02 -24.58
N GLU A 174 -0.18 -42.25 -24.56
CA GLU A 174 -1.60 -42.53 -24.26
C GLU A 174 -1.97 -42.50 -22.76
N VAL A 175 -3.01 -41.70 -22.47
CA VAL A 175 -3.94 -41.63 -21.32
C VAL A 175 -3.42 -41.42 -19.89
N GLU A 176 -3.74 -40.24 -19.32
CA GLU A 176 -4.85 -40.15 -18.36
C GLU A 176 -5.35 -38.69 -18.22
N GLN A 177 -6.66 -38.52 -18.39
CA GLN A 177 -7.43 -37.28 -18.21
C GLN A 177 -8.11 -37.37 -16.84
N GLU A 178 -7.99 -36.36 -15.97
CA GLU A 178 -9.15 -35.96 -15.14
C GLU A 178 -9.00 -34.57 -14.46
N SER A 179 -10.02 -33.73 -14.72
CA SER A 179 -10.60 -32.71 -13.84
C SER A 179 -9.89 -31.36 -13.60
N MET A 180 -10.01 -30.44 -14.58
CA MET A 180 -10.03 -28.99 -14.31
C MET A 180 -11.14 -28.30 -15.11
N GLN A 181 -12.37 -28.34 -14.60
CA GLN A 181 -13.43 -27.40 -14.99
C GLN A 181 -14.36 -27.13 -13.81
N GLU A 182 -13.99 -26.17 -12.96
CA GLU A 182 -14.99 -25.24 -12.44
C GLU A 182 -14.32 -23.90 -12.09
N THR A 183 -15.02 -22.81 -12.40
CA THR A 183 -14.68 -21.39 -12.10
C THR A 183 -13.90 -20.57 -13.14
N ARG A 184 -14.33 -20.56 -14.40
CA ARG A 184 -14.07 -19.38 -15.25
C ARG A 184 -15.16 -19.09 -16.28
N SER A 185 -16.38 -18.80 -15.81
CA SER A 185 -17.45 -18.24 -16.65
C SER A 185 -18.26 -17.19 -15.88
N LYS A 186 -17.79 -15.94 -15.90
CA LYS A 186 -18.61 -14.70 -15.86
C LYS A 186 -17.72 -13.46 -15.92
N ALA A 187 -17.05 -13.29 -17.05
CA ALA A 187 -16.43 -12.02 -17.41
C ALA A 187 -16.48 -11.88 -18.94
N ASN A 188 -17.69 -11.70 -19.49
CA ASN A 188 -17.90 -11.07 -20.79
C ASN A 188 -19.40 -10.90 -21.05
N ASN A 189 -19.95 -9.75 -20.61
CA ASN A 189 -21.02 -9.13 -21.39
C ASN A 189 -20.93 -7.60 -21.25
N ARG A 190 -20.05 -7.01 -22.06
CA ARG A 190 -20.19 -5.62 -22.50
C ARG A 190 -20.77 -5.68 -23.91
N LYS A 191 -21.98 -5.14 -24.11
CA LYS A 191 -22.29 -4.09 -25.10
C LYS A 191 -23.79 -3.91 -25.29
N ARG A 192 -24.16 -2.65 -25.55
CA ARG A 192 -25.47 -2.10 -26.01
C ARG A 192 -26.46 -1.91 -24.86
N THR A 193 -26.79 -0.68 -24.47
CA THR A 193 -27.53 0.29 -25.30
C THR A 193 -27.09 1.75 -25.06
N ARG A 194 -26.79 2.47 -26.14
CA ARG A 194 -26.90 3.93 -26.22
C ARG A 194 -28.22 4.18 -26.95
N SER A 195 -29.15 4.90 -26.33
CA SER A 195 -30.26 5.52 -27.04
C SER A 195 -30.48 6.92 -26.48
N SER A 196 -30.88 7.80 -27.38
CA SER A 196 -30.91 9.24 -27.27
C SER A 196 -32.13 9.75 -26.50
N ALA A 197 -31.94 10.77 -25.68
CA ALA A 197 -33.00 11.72 -25.34
C ALA A 197 -32.33 13.02 -24.87
N GLY A 198 -32.37 14.05 -25.71
CA GLY A 198 -32.09 15.40 -25.28
C GLY A 198 -33.28 15.94 -24.50
N GLN A 199 -33.00 16.78 -23.49
CA GLN A 199 -33.86 17.92 -23.13
C GLN A 199 -33.15 18.84 -22.12
N GLN A 200 -33.24 20.14 -22.47
CA GLN A 200 -32.93 21.39 -21.79
C GLN A 200 -32.19 21.42 -20.43
N LEU A 201 -31.09 22.18 -20.42
CA LEU A 201 -30.58 22.88 -19.25
C LEU A 201 -31.53 24.05 -18.87
N PRO A 202 -31.89 24.26 -17.59
CA PRO A 202 -32.53 25.50 -17.18
C PRO A 202 -31.50 26.63 -17.04
N GLU A 203 -31.83 27.81 -17.57
CA GLU A 203 -31.04 29.03 -17.50
C GLU A 203 -30.83 29.54 -16.06
N PRO A 204 -29.71 30.21 -15.75
CA PRO A 204 -29.50 30.83 -14.45
C PRO A 204 -30.35 32.09 -14.26
N ALA A 205 -31.02 32.16 -13.11
CA ALA A 205 -31.88 33.26 -12.69
C ALA A 205 -31.18 34.64 -12.69
N LYS A 206 -31.88 35.63 -13.24
CA LYS A 206 -31.50 37.05 -13.28
C LYS A 206 -31.30 37.59 -11.86
N LYS A 207 -30.12 38.14 -11.57
CA LYS A 207 -29.85 38.91 -10.35
C LYS A 207 -30.71 40.18 -10.36
N ALA A 208 -31.56 40.33 -9.35
CA ALA A 208 -32.25 41.59 -9.07
C ALA A 208 -31.22 42.63 -8.59
N VAL A 209 -31.09 43.72 -9.36
CA VAL A 209 -30.37 44.93 -8.96
C VAL A 209 -31.17 45.62 -7.85
N SER A 210 -30.64 45.65 -6.63
CA SER A 210 -31.21 46.47 -5.56
C SER A 210 -30.79 47.92 -5.74
N THR A 211 -31.72 48.78 -6.10
CA THR A 211 -31.57 50.24 -6.07
C THR A 211 -31.42 50.75 -4.64
N PRO A 212 -30.49 51.70 -4.35
CA PRO A 212 -30.35 52.27 -3.02
C PRO A 212 -31.45 53.31 -2.74
N LYS A 213 -32.10 53.16 -1.58
CA LYS A 213 -33.17 54.04 -1.08
C LYS A 213 -32.57 55.40 -0.66
N LYS A 214 -32.95 56.48 -1.35
CA LYS A 214 -32.62 57.87 -0.98
C LYS A 214 -33.10 58.17 0.45
N ARG A 215 -32.19 58.69 1.26
CA ARG A 215 -32.43 59.21 2.62
C ARG A 215 -33.01 60.64 2.50
N PRO A 216 -34.13 61.00 3.14
CA PRO A 216 -34.66 62.36 3.07
C PRO A 216 -33.82 63.31 3.93
N LYS A 217 -33.45 64.47 3.37
CA LYS A 217 -32.98 65.63 4.11
C LYS A 217 -34.20 66.47 4.50
N LYS A 218 -34.33 66.79 5.79
CA LYS A 218 -35.03 67.98 6.31
C LYS A 218 -33.93 68.74 7.09
N SER A 219 -33.50 69.94 6.70
CA SER A 219 -34.21 71.24 6.69
C SER A 219 -34.87 71.53 8.02
#